data_AF-A0A3D4JTY8-F1
#
_entry.id   AF-A0A3D4JTY8-F1
#
_cell.length_a   1.000
_cell.length_b   1.000
_cell.length_c   1.000
_cell.angle_alpha   90.00
_cell.angle_beta   90.00
_cell.angle_gamma   90.00
#
_symmetry.space_group_name_H-M   'P 1'
#
loop_
_entity.id
_entity.type
_entity.pdbx_description
1 polymer ?
#
loop_
_entity_poly.entity_id
_entity_poly.type
_entity_poly.pdbx_seq_one_letter_code
_entity_poly.pdbx_strand_id
1 'polypeptide(L)'
;MRSLKNLDIQKSIESGKLIYDESISDKIDRYTNYLVFGALFYFSIAGLYKIKPSANNDLEYILYSIVLIFVLYSSYCLFTEKRLKEISFSIHKEEAKRRILEYAKKYHYRISNISNNLIYLNEPINSFSFLDEERTIIIFFKDQSVLYTVIKSGRRINAPVLFSQHIIRKDIRKILHQKKFTLTRKKSYFDRFFNDPS
;
A
#
# COMPACT_ATOMS: atom_id res chain seq x y z
N MET A 1 4.66 13.16 -6.30
CA MET A 1 5.17 11.79 -6.48
C MET A 1 6.48 11.66 -5.71
N ARG A 2 6.61 10.71 -4.79
CA ARG A 2 7.89 10.38 -4.13
C ARG A 2 8.97 10.19 -5.20
N SER A 3 10.11 10.81 -4.98
CA SER A 3 11.21 10.80 -5.94
C SER A 3 11.95 9.46 -5.85
N LEU A 4 11.55 8.48 -6.67
CA LEU A 4 12.27 7.21 -6.85
C LEU A 4 13.53 7.40 -7.72
N LYS A 5 14.37 8.37 -7.36
CA LYS A 5 15.63 8.65 -8.07
C LYS A 5 16.57 7.47 -7.91
N ASN A 6 17.23 7.10 -9.01
CA ASN A 6 18.23 6.03 -9.04
C ASN A 6 17.70 4.69 -8.49
N LEU A 7 16.46 4.32 -8.82
CA LEU A 7 15.92 3.00 -8.49
C LEU A 7 16.79 1.91 -9.13
N ASP A 8 17.43 1.09 -8.29
CA ASP A 8 18.24 -0.05 -8.72
C ASP A 8 17.33 -1.27 -8.90
N ILE A 9 16.93 -1.52 -10.14
CA ILE A 9 15.99 -2.60 -10.49
C ILE A 9 16.57 -3.96 -10.08
N GLN A 10 17.84 -4.22 -10.40
CA GLN A 10 18.47 -5.52 -10.18
C GLN A 10 18.62 -5.79 -8.68
N LYS A 11 19.22 -4.85 -7.93
CA LYS A 11 19.35 -5.01 -6.47
C LYS A 11 17.99 -5.08 -5.79
N SER A 12 16.97 -4.39 -6.31
CA SER A 12 15.62 -4.46 -5.73
C SER A 12 15.01 -5.86 -5.89
N ILE A 13 15.18 -6.48 -7.06
CA ILE A 13 14.71 -7.85 -7.33
C ILE A 13 15.48 -8.87 -6.48
N GLU A 14 16.81 -8.73 -6.37
CA GLU A 14 17.67 -9.64 -5.60
C GLU A 14 17.41 -9.56 -4.08
N SER A 15 17.29 -8.34 -3.54
CA SER A 15 17.07 -8.12 -2.11
C SER A 15 15.62 -8.29 -1.66
N GLY A 16 14.67 -8.35 -2.61
CA GLY A 16 13.24 -8.32 -2.32
C GLY A 16 12.76 -7.03 -1.65
N LYS A 17 13.49 -5.93 -1.83
CA LYS A 17 13.19 -4.62 -1.22
C LYS A 17 13.38 -3.51 -2.25
N LEU A 18 12.63 -2.42 -2.13
CA LEU A 18 12.79 -1.25 -2.99
C LEU A 18 14.09 -0.50 -2.61
N ILE A 19 15.08 -0.51 -3.51
CA ILE A 19 16.40 0.13 -3.32
C ILE A 19 16.53 1.34 -4.27
N TYR A 20 16.55 2.54 -3.69
CA TYR A 20 16.64 3.81 -4.40
C TYR A 20 17.24 4.89 -3.49
N ASP A 21 17.66 6.01 -4.08
CA ASP A 21 18.20 7.13 -3.35
C ASP A 21 17.06 7.94 -2.73
N GLU A 22 16.92 7.81 -1.41
CA GLU A 22 15.89 8.55 -0.66
C GLU A 22 16.31 10.00 -0.46
N SER A 23 15.38 10.91 -0.77
CA SER A 23 15.54 12.31 -0.41
C SER A 23 15.62 12.48 1.12
N ILE A 24 16.29 13.53 1.57
CA ILE A 24 16.35 13.86 3.00
C ILE A 24 14.93 14.06 3.56
N SER A 25 14.04 14.68 2.78
CA SER A 25 12.63 14.86 3.15
C SER A 25 11.93 13.53 3.40
N ASP A 26 12.11 12.53 2.52
CA ASP A 26 11.48 11.21 2.69
C ASP A 26 12.00 10.48 3.93
N LYS A 27 13.28 10.68 4.28
CA LYS A 27 13.86 10.14 5.52
C LYS A 27 13.24 10.81 6.75
N ILE A 28 13.16 12.14 6.75
CA ILE A 28 12.54 12.92 7.85
C ILE A 28 11.09 12.49 8.05
N ASP A 29 10.29 12.40 6.98
CA ASP A 29 8.91 11.93 7.05
C ASP A 29 8.79 10.56 7.71
N ARG A 30 9.69 9.62 7.37
CA ARG A 30 9.70 8.29 7.98
C ARG A 30 10.01 8.37 9.47
N TYR A 31 11.00 9.16 9.88
CA TYR A 31 11.31 9.36 11.30
C TYR A 31 10.14 10.02 12.04
N THR A 32 9.51 11.04 11.45
CA THR A 32 8.32 11.68 12.01
C THR A 32 7.18 10.68 12.20
N ASN A 33 6.92 9.81 11.22
CA ASN A 33 5.92 8.74 11.37
C ASN A 33 6.27 7.78 12.51
N TYR A 34 7.53 7.37 12.65
CA TYR A 34 7.95 6.53 13.78
C TYR A 34 7.77 7.22 15.13
N LEU A 35 8.08 8.52 15.20
CA LEU A 35 7.89 9.31 16.42
C LEU A 35 6.41 9.42 16.79
N VAL A 36 5.54 9.73 15.82
CA VAL A 36 4.09 9.83 16.03
C VAL A 36 3.51 8.49 16.47
N PHE A 37 3.81 7.40 15.77
CA PHE A 37 3.31 6.08 16.16
C PHE A 37 3.90 5.60 17.49
N GLY A 38 5.17 5.90 17.78
CA GLY A 38 5.80 5.62 19.07
C GLY A 38 5.14 6.36 20.23
N ALA A 39 4.86 7.66 20.03
CA ALA A 39 4.14 8.46 21.03
C ALA A 39 2.72 7.92 21.28
N LEU A 40 1.97 7.62 20.21
CA LEU A 40 0.63 7.03 20.33
C LEU A 40 0.67 5.68 21.07
N PHE A 41 1.63 4.81 20.73
CA PHE A 41 1.82 3.53 21.42
C PHE A 41 2.08 3.72 22.92
N TYR A 42 3.01 4.62 23.27
CA TYR A 42 3.33 4.93 24.65
C TYR A 42 2.13 5.47 25.42
N PHE A 43 1.40 6.44 24.85
CA PHE A 43 0.21 7.01 25.49
C PHE A 43 -0.91 6.00 25.64
N SER A 44 -1.11 5.09 24.68
CA SER A 44 -2.11 4.02 24.80
C SER A 44 -1.78 3.07 25.95
N ILE A 45 -0.51 2.66 26.09
CA ILE A 45 -0.09 1.78 27.20
C ILE A 45 -0.20 2.51 28.54
N ALA A 46 0.31 3.76 28.61
CA ALA A 46 0.24 4.56 29.83
C ALA A 46 -1.21 4.85 30.24
N GLY A 47 -2.10 5.04 29.26
CA GLY A 47 -3.54 5.17 29.45
C GLY A 47 -4.12 3.91 30.07
N LEU A 48 -3.93 2.75 29.44
CA LEU A 48 -4.40 1.46 29.94
C LEU A 48 -3.92 1.15 31.36
N TYR A 49 -2.66 1.46 31.69
CA TYR A 49 -2.11 1.24 33.02
C TYR A 49 -2.74 2.14 34.10
N LYS A 50 -3.26 3.32 33.73
CA LYS A 50 -3.86 4.27 34.65
C LYS A 50 -5.36 4.03 34.91
N ILE A 51 -6.01 3.18 34.11
CA ILE A 51 -7.44 2.90 34.29
C ILE A 51 -7.62 2.10 35.58
N LYS A 52 -8.34 2.67 36.54
CA LYS A 52 -8.75 1.94 37.73
C LYS A 52 -9.90 0.98 37.36
N PRO A 53 -9.89 -0.28 37.80
CA PRO A 53 -11.01 -1.19 37.56
C PRO A 53 -12.29 -0.61 38.16
N SER A 54 -13.26 -0.27 37.31
CA SER A 54 -14.59 0.19 37.71
C SER A 54 -15.60 -0.18 36.63
N ALA A 55 -16.87 -0.33 37.00
CA ALA A 55 -17.94 -0.77 36.08
C ALA A 55 -18.20 0.19 34.91
N ASN A 56 -17.68 1.42 34.94
CA ASN A 56 -17.92 2.43 33.92
C ASN A 56 -16.73 2.67 32.97
N ASN A 57 -15.63 1.95 33.12
CA ASN A 57 -14.39 2.22 32.37
C ASN A 57 -14.21 1.34 31.12
N ASP A 58 -15.20 0.51 30.76
CA ASP A 58 -15.14 -0.40 29.62
C ASP A 58 -14.89 0.35 28.30
N LEU A 59 -15.46 1.53 28.14
CA LEU A 59 -15.25 2.37 26.94
C LEU A 59 -13.79 2.80 26.82
N GLU A 60 -13.15 3.22 27.93
CA GLU A 60 -11.75 3.63 27.94
C GLU A 60 -10.84 2.46 27.53
N TYR A 61 -11.08 1.27 28.10
CA TYR A 61 -10.34 0.06 27.72
C TYR A 61 -10.47 -0.25 26.23
N ILE A 62 -11.69 -0.19 25.69
CA ILE A 62 -11.95 -0.43 24.26
C ILE A 62 -11.21 0.61 23.41
N LEU A 63 -11.32 1.90 23.75
CA LEU A 63 -10.72 2.99 22.99
C LEU A 63 -9.19 2.85 22.92
N TYR A 64 -8.52 2.67 24.05
CA TYR A 64 -7.07 2.52 24.06
C TYR A 64 -6.62 1.23 23.38
N SER A 65 -7.37 0.13 23.50
CA SER A 65 -7.08 -1.13 22.80
C SER A 65 -7.18 -0.98 21.29
N ILE A 66 -8.21 -0.29 20.78
CA ILE A 66 -8.38 -0.02 19.34
C ILE A 66 -7.21 0.84 18.83
N VAL A 67 -6.84 1.89 19.55
CA VAL A 67 -5.70 2.74 19.18
C VAL A 67 -4.41 1.91 19.16
N LEU A 68 -4.19 1.05 20.16
CA LEU A 68 -3.00 0.20 20.22
C LEU A 68 -2.91 -0.75 19.02
N ILE A 69 -4.01 -1.43 18.68
CA ILE A 69 -4.09 -2.30 17.49
C ILE A 69 -3.81 -1.51 16.22
N PHE A 70 -4.41 -0.32 16.08
CA PHE A 70 -4.22 0.54 14.93
C PHE A 70 -2.77 0.99 14.78
N VAL A 71 -2.12 1.40 15.87
CA VAL A 71 -0.71 1.84 15.89
C VAL A 71 0.23 0.69 15.55
N LEU A 72 0.01 -0.50 16.11
CA LEU A 72 0.78 -1.70 15.81
C LEU A 72 0.66 -2.07 14.33
N TYR A 73 -0.56 -2.08 13.79
CA TYR A 73 -0.81 -2.38 12.39
C TYR A 73 -0.20 -1.33 11.45
N SER A 74 -0.36 -0.04 11.77
CA SER A 74 0.21 1.06 10.98
C SER A 74 1.73 1.01 10.96
N SER A 75 2.35 0.72 12.10
CA SER A 75 3.80 0.52 12.21
C SER A 75 4.27 -0.66 11.37
N TYR A 76 3.57 -1.80 11.45
CA TYR A 76 3.84 -2.96 10.59
C TYR A 76 3.77 -2.61 9.09
N CYS A 77 2.75 -1.84 8.68
CA CYS A 77 2.62 -1.38 7.29
C CYS A 77 3.79 -0.47 6.90
N LEU A 78 4.21 0.44 7.78
CA LEU A 78 5.35 1.33 7.55
C LEU A 78 6.66 0.55 7.39
N PHE A 79 6.89 -0.48 8.21
CA PHE A 79 8.07 -1.36 8.11
C PHE A 79 8.08 -2.22 6.85
N THR A 80 6.91 -2.62 6.37
CA THR A 80 6.77 -3.53 5.23
C THR A 80 6.55 -2.80 3.89
N GLU A 81 6.36 -1.48 3.89
CA GLU A 81 6.12 -0.66 2.69
C GLU A 81 7.19 -0.86 1.61
N LYS A 82 8.46 -1.01 1.99
CA LYS A 82 9.54 -1.24 1.01
C LYS A 82 9.73 -2.70 0.61
N ARG A 83 9.11 -3.66 1.30
CA ARG A 83 9.29 -5.08 1.00
C ARG A 83 8.49 -5.42 -0.24
N LEU A 84 9.15 -5.98 -1.24
CA LEU A 84 8.51 -6.46 -2.43
C LEU A 84 7.79 -7.78 -2.12
N LYS A 85 6.53 -7.88 -2.51
CA LYS A 85 5.70 -9.06 -2.35
C LYS A 85 5.66 -9.82 -3.65
N GLU A 86 5.90 -11.11 -3.60
CA GLU A 86 5.92 -11.97 -4.79
C GLU A 86 4.54 -12.54 -5.12
N ILE A 87 4.23 -12.59 -6.40
CA ILE A 87 3.11 -13.32 -6.99
C ILE A 87 3.66 -14.12 -8.17
N SER A 88 3.79 -15.43 -8.01
CA SER A 88 4.11 -16.34 -9.10
C SER A 88 2.91 -16.55 -10.03
N PHE A 89 3.16 -16.91 -11.28
CA PHE A 89 2.16 -17.23 -12.28
C PHE A 89 2.73 -18.20 -13.33
N SER A 90 1.86 -18.94 -14.01
CA SER A 90 2.28 -19.92 -15.04
C SER A 90 2.20 -19.39 -16.47
N ILE A 91 1.65 -18.18 -16.66
CA ILE A 91 1.52 -17.55 -17.98
C ILE A 91 2.85 -16.94 -18.45
N HIS A 92 2.99 -16.72 -19.76
CA HIS A 92 4.16 -16.03 -20.30
C HIS A 92 4.25 -14.59 -19.76
N LYS A 93 5.47 -14.09 -19.55
CA LYS A 93 5.73 -12.74 -19.01
C LYS A 93 5.01 -11.64 -19.78
N GLU A 94 5.00 -11.70 -21.11
CA GLU A 94 4.31 -10.72 -21.96
C GLU A 94 2.78 -10.75 -21.77
N GLU A 95 2.21 -11.93 -21.53
CA GLU A 95 0.79 -12.06 -21.21
C GLU A 95 0.48 -11.49 -19.82
N ALA A 96 1.33 -11.75 -18.82
CA ALA A 96 1.20 -11.12 -17.50
C ALA A 96 1.27 -9.60 -17.59
N LYS A 97 2.22 -9.07 -18.37
CA LYS A 97 2.40 -7.64 -18.63
C LYS A 97 1.16 -7.04 -19.28
N ARG A 98 0.61 -7.69 -20.31
CA ARG A 98 -0.62 -7.27 -20.99
C ARG A 98 -1.79 -7.18 -20.01
N ARG A 99 -2.01 -8.20 -19.17
CA ARG A 99 -3.11 -8.22 -18.19
C ARG A 99 -2.98 -7.11 -17.14
N ILE A 100 -1.75 -6.82 -16.68
CA ILE A 100 -1.48 -5.71 -15.75
C ILE A 100 -1.79 -4.36 -16.39
N LEU A 101 -1.41 -4.16 -17.66
CA LEU A 101 -1.72 -2.93 -18.40
C LEU A 101 -3.23 -2.78 -18.67
N GLU A 102 -3.93 -3.86 -18.99
CA GLU A 102 -5.40 -3.85 -19.16
C GLU A 102 -6.12 -3.57 -17.83
N TYR A 103 -5.62 -4.13 -16.72
CA TYR A 103 -6.06 -3.75 -15.38
C TYR A 103 -5.86 -2.26 -15.12
N ALA A 104 -4.67 -1.74 -15.39
CA ALA A 104 -4.35 -0.32 -15.20
C ALA A 104 -5.30 0.61 -15.98
N LYS A 105 -5.56 0.29 -17.27
CA LYS A 105 -6.49 1.03 -18.11
C LYS A 105 -7.91 1.01 -17.57
N LYS A 106 -8.41 -0.15 -17.15
CA LYS A 106 -9.77 -0.31 -16.62
C LYS A 106 -10.04 0.52 -15.38
N TYR A 107 -9.03 0.67 -14.52
CA TYR A 107 -9.14 1.41 -13.27
C TYR A 107 -8.54 2.82 -13.38
N HIS A 108 -8.30 3.30 -14.61
CA HIS A 108 -7.81 4.65 -14.90
C HIS A 108 -6.51 5.03 -14.17
N TYR A 109 -5.62 4.05 -13.93
CA TYR A 109 -4.29 4.32 -13.41
C TYR A 109 -3.46 5.08 -14.45
N ARG A 110 -2.73 6.11 -14.00
CA ARG A 110 -1.70 6.77 -14.81
C ARG A 110 -0.44 5.92 -14.84
N ILE A 111 -0.03 5.50 -16.03
CA ILE A 111 1.20 4.72 -16.23
C ILE A 111 2.35 5.70 -16.50
N SER A 112 3.32 5.81 -15.59
CA SER A 112 4.40 6.82 -15.68
C SER A 112 5.76 6.27 -16.09
N ASN A 113 6.01 4.96 -15.99
CA ASN A 113 7.22 4.33 -16.48
C ASN A 113 6.92 2.89 -16.89
N ILE A 114 7.37 2.51 -18.09
CA ILE A 114 7.34 1.15 -18.62
C ILE A 114 8.75 0.86 -19.09
N SER A 115 9.50 0.10 -18.29
CA SER A 115 10.72 -0.56 -18.77
C SER A 115 10.44 -2.05 -18.98
N ASN A 116 11.39 -2.80 -19.54
CA ASN A 116 11.23 -4.23 -19.78
C ASN A 116 10.87 -5.03 -18.52
N ASN A 117 11.32 -4.57 -17.34
CA ASN A 117 11.14 -5.28 -16.09
C ASN A 117 10.40 -4.46 -15.02
N LEU A 118 9.90 -3.27 -15.32
CA LEU A 118 9.28 -2.39 -14.33
C LEU A 118 8.08 -1.63 -14.89
N ILE A 119 6.99 -1.60 -14.12
CA ILE A 119 5.80 -0.79 -14.38
C ILE A 119 5.44 0.00 -13.13
N TYR A 120 5.14 1.30 -13.30
CA TYR A 120 4.48 2.11 -12.28
C TYR A 120 3.01 2.33 -12.65
N LEU A 121 2.11 1.98 -11.74
CA LEU A 121 0.68 2.30 -11.83
C LEU A 121 0.35 3.34 -10.76
N ASN A 122 0.01 4.56 -11.18
CA ASN A 122 -0.31 5.63 -10.25
C ASN A 122 -1.82 5.88 -10.19
N GLU A 123 -2.37 5.85 -9.00
CA GLU A 123 -3.76 6.14 -8.69
C GLU A 123 -3.80 7.47 -7.93
N PRO A 124 -4.37 8.53 -8.52
CA PRO A 124 -4.70 9.72 -7.76
C PRO A 124 -5.80 9.35 -6.74
N ILE A 125 -5.57 9.63 -5.46
CA ILE A 125 -6.48 9.21 -4.37
C ILE A 125 -7.64 10.21 -4.17
N ASN A 126 -7.75 11.28 -4.97
CA ASN A 126 -8.76 12.32 -4.75
C ASN A 126 -9.77 12.53 -5.88
N SER A 127 -11.03 12.33 -5.51
CA SER A 127 -12.17 13.10 -6.01
C SER A 127 -12.73 14.09 -4.97
N PHE A 128 -12.29 14.09 -3.70
CA PHE A 128 -12.94 14.89 -2.63
C PHE A 128 -12.05 15.48 -1.51
N SER A 129 -10.71 15.39 -1.53
CA SER A 129 -9.87 15.97 -0.47
C SER A 129 -8.89 17.02 -1.00
N PHE A 130 -8.60 18.05 -0.19
CA PHE A 130 -7.66 19.15 -0.47
C PHE A 130 -6.17 18.72 -0.46
N LEU A 131 -5.89 17.42 -0.38
CA LEU A 131 -4.55 16.89 -0.19
C LEU A 131 -4.19 16.01 -1.39
N ASP A 132 -3.48 16.53 -2.39
CA ASP A 132 -3.00 15.77 -3.56
C ASP A 132 -2.19 14.54 -3.12
N GLU A 133 -2.88 13.41 -2.94
CA GLU A 133 -2.32 12.14 -2.55
C GLU A 133 -2.32 11.20 -3.75
N GLU A 134 -1.19 10.52 -3.94
CA GLU A 134 -1.02 9.57 -5.04
C GLU A 134 -0.55 8.24 -4.47
N ARG A 135 -1.21 7.16 -4.89
CA ARG A 135 -0.76 5.80 -4.61
C ARG A 135 -0.04 5.28 -5.84
N THR A 136 1.18 4.81 -5.66
CA THR A 136 1.96 4.20 -6.73
C THR A 136 2.13 2.71 -6.44
N ILE A 137 1.65 1.88 -7.36
CA ILE A 137 1.93 0.45 -7.40
C ILE A 137 3.17 0.26 -8.27
N ILE A 138 4.22 -0.29 -7.68
CA ILE A 138 5.49 -0.57 -8.33
C ILE A 138 5.53 -2.06 -8.60
N ILE A 139 5.66 -2.47 -9.87
CA ILE A 139 5.65 -3.88 -10.26
C ILE A 139 6.92 -4.20 -11.04
N PHE A 140 7.70 -5.12 -10.52
CA PHE A 140 8.87 -5.72 -11.17
C PHE A 140 8.51 -7.07 -11.76
N PHE A 141 9.02 -7.39 -12.95
CA PHE A 141 8.90 -8.72 -13.55
C PHE A 141 10.18 -9.52 -13.31
N LYS A 142 10.02 -10.73 -12.78
CA LYS A 142 11.09 -11.70 -12.54
C LYS A 142 10.63 -13.06 -13.08
N ASP A 143 11.04 -13.39 -14.30
CA ASP A 143 10.70 -14.66 -14.96
C ASP A 143 9.19 -14.99 -14.95
N GLN A 144 8.79 -15.96 -14.12
CA GLN A 144 7.41 -16.42 -13.90
C GLN A 144 6.77 -15.85 -12.62
N SER A 145 7.28 -14.73 -12.13
CA SER A 145 6.69 -14.00 -11.01
C SER A 145 6.75 -12.49 -11.21
N VAL A 146 5.90 -11.80 -10.47
CA VAL A 146 6.00 -10.36 -10.27
C VAL A 146 6.29 -10.07 -8.81
N LEU A 147 7.22 -9.16 -8.59
CA LEU A 147 7.49 -8.57 -7.29
C LEU A 147 6.83 -7.21 -7.28
N TYR A 148 5.96 -6.92 -6.32
CA TYR A 148 5.29 -5.63 -6.26
C TYR A 148 5.34 -5.01 -4.86
N THR A 149 5.28 -3.68 -4.83
CA THR A 149 4.95 -2.95 -3.62
C THR A 149 4.02 -1.78 -3.93
N VAL A 150 3.41 -1.22 -2.90
CA VAL A 150 2.53 -0.07 -2.98
C VAL A 150 3.09 0.99 -2.06
N ILE A 151 3.36 2.18 -2.60
CA ILE A 151 3.79 3.34 -1.84
C ILE A 151 2.71 4.42 -1.92
N LYS A 152 2.51 5.14 -0.81
CA LYS A 152 1.70 6.37 -0.82
C LYS A 152 2.64 7.56 -0.84
N SER A 153 2.31 8.54 -1.68
CA SER A 153 2.94 9.86 -1.70
C SER A 153 1.91 10.88 -1.24
N GLY A 154 2.20 11.58 -0.14
CA GLY A 154 1.36 12.67 0.36
C GLY A 154 2.07 14.01 0.26
N ARG A 155 1.32 15.11 0.21
CA ARG A 155 1.89 16.47 0.16
C ARG A 155 2.52 16.93 1.49
N ARG A 156 2.12 16.35 2.62
CA ARG A 156 2.59 16.73 3.97
C ARG A 156 3.39 15.64 4.66
N ILE A 157 2.85 14.43 4.70
CA ILE A 157 3.49 13.27 5.31
C ILE A 157 3.18 12.06 4.43
N ASN A 158 4.20 11.24 4.22
CA ASN A 158 4.01 9.97 3.56
C ASN A 158 3.50 8.90 4.53
N ALA A 159 2.18 8.85 4.73
CA ALA A 159 1.53 7.84 5.58
C ALA A 159 1.65 6.42 4.99
N PRO A 160 1.75 5.38 5.83
CA PRO A 160 1.86 4.01 5.34
C PRO A 160 0.60 3.58 4.59
N VAL A 161 0.79 2.69 3.61
CA VAL A 161 -0.32 2.05 2.91
C VAL A 161 -0.96 0.99 3.83
N LEU A 162 -2.15 1.27 4.34
CA LEU A 162 -2.90 0.37 5.22
C LEU A 162 -3.54 -0.78 4.42
N PHE A 163 -4.85 -0.75 4.19
CA PHE A 163 -5.58 -1.90 3.64
C PHE A 163 -5.45 -2.07 2.13
N SER A 164 -5.15 -1.01 1.38
CA SER A 164 -5.13 -1.08 -0.10
C SER A 164 -4.06 -2.03 -0.63
N GLN A 165 -2.96 -2.24 0.10
CA GLN A 165 -1.95 -3.25 -0.25
C GLN A 165 -2.54 -4.66 -0.36
N HIS A 166 -3.54 -4.99 0.47
CA HIS A 166 -4.20 -6.31 0.47
C HIS A 166 -5.21 -6.44 -0.67
N ILE A 167 -5.92 -5.35 -1.00
CA ILE A 167 -6.85 -5.30 -2.13
C ILE A 167 -6.09 -5.47 -3.44
N ILE A 168 -5.05 -4.66 -3.63
CA ILE A 168 -4.17 -4.70 -4.81
C ILE A 168 -3.55 -6.09 -4.97
N ARG A 169 -3.10 -6.71 -3.87
CA ARG A 169 -2.60 -8.10 -3.89
C ARG A 169 -3.61 -9.07 -4.48
N LYS A 170 -4.86 -9.01 -4.00
CA LYS A 170 -5.93 -9.91 -4.44
C LYS A 170 -6.25 -9.67 -5.92
N ASP A 171 -6.30 -8.43 -6.35
CA ASP A 171 -6.58 -8.06 -7.74
C ASP A 171 -5.48 -8.52 -8.69
N ILE A 172 -4.22 -8.20 -8.39
CA ILE A 172 -3.07 -8.64 -9.21
C ILE A 172 -3.01 -10.17 -9.27
N ARG A 173 -3.18 -10.86 -8.13
CA ARG A 173 -3.20 -12.32 -8.11
C ARG A 173 -4.31 -12.87 -9.00
N LYS A 174 -5.51 -12.28 -8.94
CA LYS A 174 -6.66 -12.70 -9.74
C LYS A 174 -6.39 -12.55 -11.24
N ILE A 175 -5.91 -11.39 -11.69
CA ILE A 175 -5.66 -11.19 -13.13
C ILE A 175 -4.58 -12.13 -13.67
N LEU A 176 -3.56 -12.46 -12.85
CA LEU A 176 -2.46 -13.33 -13.28
C LEU A 176 -2.83 -14.83 -13.29
N HIS A 177 -3.78 -15.28 -12.47
CA HIS A 177 -4.16 -16.70 -12.37
C HIS A 177 -5.43 -17.09 -13.12
N GLN A 178 -6.15 -16.14 -13.73
CA GLN A 178 -7.35 -16.45 -14.50
C GLN A 178 -7.02 -17.28 -15.75
N LYS A 179 -7.69 -18.43 -15.94
CA LYS A 179 -7.60 -19.26 -17.15
C LYS A 179 -8.01 -18.48 -18.41
N LYS A 180 -9.08 -17.70 -18.33
CA LYS A 180 -9.53 -16.77 -19.37
C LYS A 180 -9.61 -15.38 -18.76
N PHE A 181 -8.76 -14.47 -19.22
CA PHE A 181 -8.81 -13.08 -18.78
C PHE A 181 -10.15 -12.48 -19.21
N THR A 182 -11.00 -12.18 -18.25
CA THR A 182 -12.30 -11.55 -18.46
C THR A 182 -12.41 -10.38 -17.50
N LEU A 183 -12.50 -9.17 -18.07
CA LEU A 183 -12.64 -7.93 -17.32
C LEU A 183 -14.06 -7.82 -16.75
N THR A 184 -14.41 -8.60 -15.73
CA THR A 184 -15.70 -8.43 -15.05
C THR A 184 -15.72 -7.07 -14.35
N ARG A 185 -16.64 -6.17 -14.74
CA ARG A 185 -16.88 -4.88 -14.07
C ARG A 185 -17.33 -5.17 -12.63
N LYS A 186 -16.42 -5.12 -11.66
CA LYS A 186 -16.78 -5.12 -10.24
C LYS A 186 -16.65 -3.68 -9.76
N LYS A 187 -17.77 -3.10 -9.31
CA LYS A 187 -17.82 -1.85 -8.53
C LYS A 187 -16.73 -1.89 -7.45
N SER A 188 -16.07 -0.75 -7.18
CA SER A 188 -15.06 -0.63 -6.12
C SER A 188 -15.65 -1.15 -4.81
N TYR A 189 -14.82 -1.72 -3.94
CA TYR A 189 -15.30 -2.24 -2.65
C TYR A 189 -15.94 -1.11 -1.82
N PHE A 190 -15.41 0.12 -1.95
CA PHE A 190 -15.99 1.33 -1.36
C PHE A 190 -17.34 1.70 -1.99
N ASP A 191 -17.50 1.58 -3.31
CA ASP A 191 -18.80 1.83 -3.97
C ASP A 191 -19.88 0.84 -3.51
N ARG A 192 -19.51 -0.38 -3.14
CA ARG A 192 -20.45 -1.38 -2.59
C ARG A 192 -20.78 -1.18 -1.12
N PHE A 193 -19.91 -0.49 -0.38
CA PHE A 193 -20.10 -0.28 1.06
C PHE A 193 -20.80 1.03 1.38
N PHE A 194 -20.64 2.06 0.53
CA PHE A 194 -21.16 3.41 0.76
C PHE A 194 -22.29 3.83 -0.20
N ASN A 195 -22.48 3.14 -1.33
CA ASN A 195 -23.46 3.54 -2.35
C ASN A 195 -24.52 2.45 -2.68
N ASP A 196 -24.70 1.43 -1.82
CA ASP A 196 -25.90 0.59 -1.90
C ASP A 196 -26.95 1.15 -0.91
N PRO A 197 -28.02 1.82 -1.41
CA PRO A 197 -29.22 2.01 -0.59
C PRO A 197 -29.88 0.63 -0.44
N SER A 198 -29.98 0.16 0.79
CA SER A 198 -30.83 -0.96 1.19
C SER A 198 -32.27 -0.75 0.74
#